data_AF-A0A8H8DI20-F1
#
_entry.id   AF-A0A8H8DI20-F1
#
_cell.length_a   1.000
_cell.length_b   1.000
_cell.length_c   1.000
_cell.angle_alpha   90.00
_cell.angle_beta   90.00
_cell.angle_gamma   90.00
#
_symmetry.space_group_name_H-M   'P 1'
#
loop_
_entity.id
_entity.type
_entity.pdbx_description
1 polymer ?
#
loop_
_entity_poly.entity_id
_entity_poly.type
_entity_poly.pdbx_seq_one_letter_code
_entity_poly.pdbx_strand_id
1 'polypeptide(L)'
;MRSPPATGPPPAAAAAADLDVRVESRDEAVDRSAAAFPLSAAALMSLLDFTETPPEEVKRTLARLGGVPGLCAMLRVDPDHGLSDAEVADIDTPRRRKYGVNQLPPLLLPTLLEHAIAAFKDVTLIALLVAAAISLCTGLYQDYSADHDPREPRIHWIEGFAIFLAVFIIVVVTAVNNWKKDDL
;
A
#
# COMPACT_ATOMS: atom_id res chain seq x y z
N MET A 1 67.85 7.73 -23.89
CA MET A 1 67.29 8.27 -22.63
C MET A 1 66.25 9.32 -22.97
N ARG A 2 64.96 8.96 -23.02
CA ARG A 2 63.85 9.90 -23.08
C ARG A 2 62.83 9.42 -22.04
N SER A 3 62.48 10.32 -21.13
CA SER A 3 61.63 10.09 -19.96
C SER A 3 60.21 9.65 -20.35
N PRO A 4 59.52 8.88 -19.49
CA PRO A 4 58.11 8.56 -19.70
C PRO A 4 57.21 9.82 -19.51
N PRO A 5 56.06 9.89 -20.21
CA PRO A 5 55.11 10.99 -20.09
C PRO A 5 54.32 10.93 -18.77
N ALA A 6 54.01 12.10 -18.22
CA ALA A 6 53.22 12.28 -17.02
C ALA A 6 51.84 11.59 -17.14
N THR A 7 51.59 10.63 -16.27
CA THR A 7 50.28 10.03 -16.06
C THR A 7 49.37 11.06 -15.38
N GLY A 8 48.40 11.59 -16.13
CA GLY A 8 47.27 12.32 -15.54
C GLY A 8 46.46 11.40 -14.62
N PRO A 9 45.70 11.96 -13.66
CA PRO A 9 44.92 11.17 -12.71
C PRO A 9 43.91 10.27 -13.43
N PRO A 10 43.64 9.06 -12.88
CA PRO A 10 42.83 8.04 -13.53
C PRO A 10 41.35 8.47 -13.73
N PRO A 11 40.67 7.93 -14.76
CA PRO A 11 39.32 8.33 -15.19
C PRO A 11 38.22 8.16 -14.12
N ALA A 12 38.49 7.41 -13.04
CA ALA A 12 37.54 7.22 -11.93
C ALA A 12 37.37 8.48 -11.06
N ALA A 13 38.39 9.34 -10.94
CA ALA A 13 38.31 10.53 -10.09
C ALA A 13 37.43 11.63 -10.71
N ALA A 14 37.40 11.74 -12.04
CA ALA A 14 36.55 12.68 -12.76
C ALA A 14 35.05 12.29 -12.67
N ALA A 15 34.74 11.00 -12.77
CA ALA A 15 33.36 10.51 -12.66
C ALA A 15 32.77 10.66 -11.24
N ALA A 16 33.59 10.50 -10.20
CA ALA A 16 33.16 10.72 -8.82
C ALA A 16 32.87 12.22 -8.55
N ALA A 17 33.69 13.13 -9.10
CA ALA A 17 33.46 14.56 -9.00
C ALA A 17 32.19 15.01 -9.76
N ASP A 18 31.93 14.45 -10.94
CA ASP A 18 30.69 14.72 -11.70
C ASP A 18 29.43 14.23 -10.98
N LEU A 19 29.52 13.10 -10.27
CA LEU A 19 28.42 12.59 -9.44
C LEU A 19 28.19 13.46 -8.20
N ASP A 20 29.25 13.89 -7.51
CA ASP A 20 29.15 14.79 -6.35
C ASP A 20 28.54 16.13 -6.75
N VAL A 21 28.99 16.74 -7.86
CA VAL A 21 28.45 17.99 -8.38
C VAL A 21 26.98 17.83 -8.80
N ARG A 22 26.59 16.67 -9.33
CA ARG A 22 25.20 16.38 -9.72
C ARG A 22 24.29 16.06 -8.52
N VAL A 23 24.85 15.56 -7.42
CA VAL A 23 24.14 15.40 -6.14
C VAL A 23 23.97 16.75 -5.46
N GLU A 24 25.02 17.57 -5.39
CA GLU A 24 24.98 18.89 -4.75
C GLU A 24 24.02 19.86 -5.48
N SER A 25 24.05 19.87 -6.81
CA SER A 25 23.10 20.65 -7.62
C SER A 25 21.64 20.16 -7.50
N ARG A 26 21.42 18.87 -7.21
CA ARG A 26 20.09 18.31 -6.96
C ARG A 26 19.59 18.73 -5.58
N ASP A 27 20.44 18.70 -4.56
CA ASP A 27 20.10 19.06 -3.19
C ASP A 27 19.85 20.57 -3.04
N GLU A 28 20.67 21.42 -3.69
CA GLU A 28 20.43 22.86 -3.76
C GLU A 28 19.13 23.23 -4.48
N ALA A 29 18.75 22.47 -5.51
CA ALA A 29 17.48 22.68 -6.23
C ALA A 29 16.26 22.25 -5.39
N VAL A 30 16.42 21.23 -4.54
CA VAL A 30 15.38 20.81 -3.57
C VAL A 30 15.19 21.88 -2.49
N ASP A 31 16.26 22.44 -1.96
CA ASP A 31 16.21 23.50 -0.93
C ASP A 31 15.60 24.81 -1.49
N ARG A 32 15.99 25.22 -2.70
CA ARG A 32 15.38 26.38 -3.40
C ARG A 32 13.88 26.19 -3.64
N SER A 33 13.46 24.98 -3.99
CA SER A 33 12.04 24.64 -4.18
C SER A 33 11.27 24.65 -2.86
N ALA A 34 11.90 24.24 -1.76
CA ALA A 34 11.30 24.25 -0.43
C ALA A 34 11.01 25.68 0.06
N ALA A 35 11.84 26.65 -0.34
CA ALA A 35 11.67 28.08 -0.10
C ALA A 35 10.60 28.73 -1.00
N ALA A 36 10.24 28.13 -2.13
CA ALA A 36 9.29 28.71 -3.09
C ALA A 36 7.82 28.63 -2.64
N PHE A 37 7.51 27.73 -1.70
CA PHE A 37 6.16 27.51 -1.18
C PHE A 37 6.15 27.63 0.35
N PRO A 38 5.62 28.74 0.90
CA PRO A 38 5.61 28.98 2.34
C PRO A 38 4.68 28.02 3.10
N LEU A 39 3.68 27.44 2.41
CA LEU A 39 2.68 26.59 3.04
C LEU A 39 3.04 25.10 2.90
N SER A 40 3.00 24.36 4.01
CA SER A 40 3.32 22.93 4.04
C SER A 40 2.11 22.05 3.67
N ALA A 41 2.37 20.82 3.21
CA ALA A 41 1.32 19.84 2.92
C ALA A 41 0.47 19.50 4.16
N ALA A 42 1.08 19.45 5.35
CA ALA A 42 0.37 19.20 6.61
C ALA A 42 -0.62 20.33 6.95
N ALA A 43 -0.26 21.58 6.69
CA ALA A 43 -1.14 22.73 6.89
C ALA A 43 -2.31 22.74 5.90
N LEU A 44 -2.13 22.19 4.68
CA LEU A 44 -3.24 21.97 3.74
C LEU A 44 -4.15 20.84 4.23
N MET A 45 -3.58 19.73 4.72
CA MET A 45 -4.38 18.64 5.27
C MET A 45 -5.26 19.09 6.42
N SER A 46 -4.75 19.92 7.35
CA SER A 46 -5.56 20.41 8.46
C SER A 46 -6.71 21.34 8.04
N LEU A 47 -6.62 21.96 6.85
CA LEU A 47 -7.74 22.71 6.26
C LEU A 47 -8.77 21.81 5.58
N LEU A 48 -8.34 20.62 5.12
CA LEU A 48 -9.16 19.69 4.33
C LEU A 48 -9.77 18.56 5.18
N ASP A 49 -9.29 18.36 6.40
CA ASP A 49 -9.84 17.37 7.34
C ASP A 49 -11.10 17.89 8.04
N PHE A 50 -12.19 17.98 7.28
CA PHE A 50 -13.51 18.36 7.79
C PHE A 50 -14.15 17.29 8.68
N THR A 51 -13.53 16.10 8.77
CA THR A 51 -14.00 15.01 9.64
C THR A 51 -13.57 15.20 11.08
N GLU A 52 -12.33 15.62 11.30
CA GLU A 52 -11.80 15.85 12.66
C GLU A 52 -11.87 17.32 13.07
N THR A 53 -11.74 18.26 12.14
CA THR A 53 -11.71 19.70 12.46
C THR A 53 -13.10 20.35 12.34
N PRO A 54 -13.57 21.08 13.37
CA PRO A 54 -14.85 21.77 13.27
C PRO A 54 -14.77 22.92 12.24
N PRO A 55 -15.86 23.20 11.50
CA PRO A 55 -15.85 24.16 10.39
C PRO A 55 -15.50 25.60 10.82
N GLU A 56 -15.73 25.96 12.08
CA GLU A 56 -15.35 27.27 12.62
C GLU A 56 -13.83 27.41 12.78
N GLU A 57 -13.11 26.32 13.02
CA GLU A 57 -11.66 26.31 13.13
C GLU A 57 -10.99 26.39 11.76
N VAL A 58 -11.56 25.72 10.76
CA VAL A 58 -11.16 25.86 9.35
C VAL A 58 -11.32 27.31 8.89
N LYS A 59 -12.48 27.94 9.16
CA LYS A 59 -12.71 29.35 8.82
C LYS A 59 -11.71 30.30 9.49
N ARG A 60 -11.40 30.08 10.77
CA ARG A 60 -10.40 30.88 11.50
C ARG A 60 -9.00 30.71 10.92
N THR A 61 -8.63 29.48 10.57
CA THR A 61 -7.33 29.18 9.97
C THR A 61 -7.22 29.81 8.59
N LEU A 62 -8.26 29.68 7.77
CA LEU A 62 -8.33 30.34 6.46
C LEU A 62 -8.27 31.88 6.60
N ALA A 63 -8.96 32.46 7.58
CA ALA A 63 -8.89 33.89 7.86
C ALA A 63 -7.47 34.35 8.25
N ARG A 64 -6.75 33.55 9.06
CA ARG A 64 -5.34 33.81 9.43
C ARG A 64 -4.41 33.77 8.22
N LEU A 65 -4.72 32.97 7.20
CA LEU A 65 -3.96 32.88 5.96
C LEU A 65 -4.29 33.99 4.96
N GLY A 66 -5.18 34.93 5.30
CA GLY A 66 -5.63 35.99 4.39
C GLY A 66 -6.81 35.58 3.49
N GLY A 67 -7.56 34.55 3.88
CA GLY A 67 -8.71 34.05 3.14
C GLY A 67 -8.31 33.21 1.92
N VAL A 68 -9.27 33.04 1.00
CA VAL A 68 -9.03 32.35 -0.28
C VAL A 68 -7.93 33.05 -1.11
N PRO A 69 -7.89 34.40 -1.23
CA PRO A 69 -6.84 35.07 -2.00
C PRO A 69 -5.43 34.87 -1.41
N GLY A 70 -5.31 34.89 -0.08
CA GLY A 70 -4.05 34.62 0.60
C GLY A 70 -3.59 33.17 0.40
N LEU A 71 -4.52 32.21 0.43
CA LEU A 71 -4.23 30.82 0.10
C LEU A 71 -3.76 30.65 -1.36
N CYS A 72 -4.41 31.29 -2.32
CA CYS A 72 -3.99 31.30 -3.72
C CYS A 72 -2.58 31.90 -3.90
N ALA A 73 -2.28 33.00 -3.21
CA ALA A 73 -0.96 33.62 -3.24
C ALA A 73 0.12 32.70 -2.64
N MET A 74 -0.17 32.04 -1.51
CA MET A 74 0.76 31.10 -0.86
C MET A 74 0.98 29.83 -1.69
N LEU A 75 -0.04 29.40 -2.43
CA LEU A 75 0.04 28.29 -3.38
C LEU A 75 0.57 28.72 -4.74
N ARG A 76 0.84 30.01 -4.97
CA ARG A 76 1.25 30.59 -6.26
C ARG A 76 0.35 30.11 -7.41
N VAL A 77 -0.96 30.23 -7.21
CA VAL A 77 -1.98 29.91 -8.22
C VAL A 77 -2.72 31.19 -8.55
N ASP A 78 -2.93 31.44 -9.84
CA ASP A 78 -3.81 32.50 -10.28
C ASP A 78 -5.27 32.07 -10.05
N PRO A 79 -6.10 32.86 -9.35
CA PRO A 79 -7.49 32.48 -9.05
C PRO A 79 -8.39 32.46 -10.28
N ASP A 80 -8.07 33.21 -11.33
CA ASP A 80 -8.86 33.35 -12.54
C ASP A 80 -8.36 32.43 -13.67
N HIS A 81 -7.04 32.21 -13.73
CA HIS A 81 -6.38 31.48 -14.81
C HIS A 81 -5.68 30.17 -14.38
N GLY A 82 -5.51 29.93 -13.09
CA GLY A 82 -4.93 28.70 -12.56
C GLY A 82 -3.40 28.63 -12.67
N LEU A 83 -2.89 27.44 -13.02
CA LEU A 83 -1.48 27.17 -13.27
C LEU A 83 -1.13 27.41 -14.73
N SER A 84 0.11 27.82 -15.02
CA SER A 84 0.56 27.96 -16.40
C SER A 84 0.75 26.61 -17.11
N ASP A 85 0.52 26.56 -18.42
CA ASP A 85 0.71 25.32 -19.21
C ASP A 85 2.13 24.74 -19.09
N ALA A 86 3.13 25.60 -18.92
CA ALA A 86 4.52 25.19 -18.70
C ALA A 86 4.71 24.46 -17.37
N GLU A 87 4.03 24.89 -16.30
CA GLU A 87 4.07 24.22 -15.00
C GLU A 87 3.25 22.94 -14.96
N VAL A 88 2.22 22.82 -15.79
CA VAL A 88 1.41 21.60 -15.90
C VAL A 88 2.15 20.53 -16.73
N ALA A 89 2.86 20.94 -17.77
CA ALA A 89 3.60 20.04 -18.66
C ALA A 89 4.89 19.48 -18.02
N ASP A 90 5.49 20.20 -17.07
CA ASP A 90 6.71 19.77 -16.40
C ASP A 90 6.44 18.75 -15.28
N ILE A 91 7.07 17.58 -15.41
CA ILE A 91 6.95 16.47 -14.46
C ILE A 91 7.72 16.76 -13.16
N ASP A 92 8.71 17.66 -13.20
CA ASP A 92 9.61 17.97 -12.08
C ASP A 92 9.44 19.41 -11.57
N THR A 93 8.18 19.85 -11.45
CA THR A 93 7.92 21.18 -10.89
C THR A 93 8.26 21.28 -9.40
N PRO A 94 8.65 22.48 -8.92
CA PRO A 94 8.89 22.73 -7.50
C PRO A 94 7.65 22.42 -6.62
N ARG A 95 6.45 22.50 -7.21
CA ARG A 95 5.19 22.11 -6.56
C ARG A 95 5.16 20.60 -6.26
N ARG A 96 5.48 19.75 -7.24
CA ARG A 96 5.53 18.29 -7.06
C ARG A 96 6.61 17.87 -6.07
N ARG A 97 7.75 18.58 -6.05
CA ARG A 97 8.81 18.34 -5.05
C ARG A 97 8.35 18.67 -3.62
N LYS A 98 7.53 19.71 -3.43
CA LYS A 98 7.04 20.13 -2.12
C LYS A 98 5.83 19.32 -1.61
N TYR A 99 4.85 19.07 -2.49
CA TYR A 99 3.56 18.48 -2.11
C TYR A 99 3.41 17.01 -2.52
N GLY A 100 4.36 16.48 -3.30
CA GLY A 100 4.28 15.14 -3.85
C GLY A 100 3.36 15.05 -5.06
N VAL A 101 3.11 13.82 -5.49
CA VAL A 101 2.19 13.50 -6.59
C VAL A 101 0.80 13.24 -6.01
N ASN A 102 -0.24 13.75 -6.67
CA ASN A 102 -1.62 13.42 -6.32
C ASN A 102 -2.00 12.02 -6.85
N GLN A 103 -1.32 11.00 -6.32
CA GLN A 103 -1.62 9.61 -6.59
C GLN A 103 -1.92 8.97 -5.23
N LEU A 104 -3.10 8.37 -5.12
CA LEU A 104 -3.37 7.52 -3.96
C LEU A 104 -2.33 6.40 -3.95
N PRO A 105 -1.78 6.04 -2.77
CA PRO A 105 -0.90 4.90 -2.66
C PRO A 105 -1.57 3.69 -3.33
N PRO A 106 -0.84 2.91 -4.14
CA PRO A 106 -1.41 1.71 -4.72
C PRO A 106 -1.90 0.82 -3.58
N LEU A 107 -3.18 0.48 -3.60
CA LEU A 107 -3.73 -0.49 -2.67
C LEU A 107 -2.99 -1.80 -2.95
N LEU A 108 -2.15 -2.24 -2.00
CA LEU A 108 -1.52 -3.55 -2.11
C LEU A 108 -2.62 -4.58 -1.88
N LEU A 109 -3.22 -5.04 -2.98
CA LEU A 109 -4.23 -6.08 -2.98
C LEU A 109 -3.56 -7.36 -2.47
N PRO A 110 -4.02 -7.95 -1.36
CA PRO A 110 -3.43 -9.16 -0.85
C PRO A 110 -3.58 -10.26 -1.89
N THR A 111 -2.54 -11.06 -2.08
CA THR A 111 -2.61 -12.17 -3.05
C THR A 111 -3.70 -13.18 -2.64
N LEU A 112 -4.20 -14.00 -3.58
CA LEU A 112 -5.16 -15.08 -3.27
C LEU A 112 -4.70 -15.99 -2.12
N LEU A 113 -3.39 -16.24 -2.02
CA LEU A 113 -2.80 -17.04 -0.95
C LEU A 113 -2.83 -16.32 0.40
N GLU A 114 -2.64 -15.00 0.41
CA GLU A 114 -2.70 -14.19 1.62
C GLU A 114 -4.13 -14.15 2.18
N HIS A 115 -5.13 -14.04 1.30
CA HIS A 115 -6.54 -14.19 1.66
C HIS A 115 -6.88 -15.57 2.21
N ALA A 116 -6.37 -16.64 1.59
CA ALA A 116 -6.57 -18.00 2.09
C ALA A 116 -5.94 -18.19 3.49
N ILE A 117 -4.71 -17.70 3.70
CA ILE A 117 -4.00 -17.75 4.99
C ILE A 117 -4.71 -16.89 6.03
N ALA A 118 -5.26 -15.74 5.66
CA ALA A 118 -6.06 -14.89 6.54
C ALA A 118 -7.38 -15.58 6.94
N ALA A 119 -8.06 -16.27 6.01
CA ALA A 119 -9.27 -17.02 6.29
C ALA A 119 -9.02 -18.18 7.28
N PHE A 120 -7.84 -18.80 7.26
CA PHE A 120 -7.47 -19.83 8.26
C PHE A 120 -7.41 -19.31 9.70
N LYS A 121 -7.39 -17.99 9.93
CA LYS A 121 -7.40 -17.40 11.29
C LYS A 121 -8.81 -17.19 11.85
N ASP A 122 -9.85 -17.50 11.07
CA ASP A 122 -11.22 -17.44 11.57
C ASP A 122 -11.46 -18.57 12.59
N VAL A 123 -11.78 -18.19 13.82
CA VAL A 123 -12.07 -19.11 14.93
C VAL A 123 -13.16 -20.11 14.56
N THR A 124 -14.12 -19.72 13.71
CA THR A 124 -15.19 -20.59 13.24
C THR A 124 -14.68 -21.69 12.30
N LEU A 125 -13.79 -21.36 11.35
CA LEU A 125 -13.17 -22.35 10.45
C LEU A 125 -12.25 -23.31 11.21
N ILE A 126 -11.52 -22.80 12.21
CA ILE A 126 -10.67 -23.64 13.07
C ILE A 126 -11.53 -24.63 13.87
N ALA A 127 -12.62 -24.17 14.48
CA ALA A 127 -13.52 -25.03 15.25
C ALA A 127 -14.13 -26.15 14.38
N LEU A 128 -14.55 -25.83 13.16
CA LEU A 128 -15.10 -26.81 12.22
C LEU A 128 -14.04 -27.81 11.73
N LEU A 129 -12.80 -27.37 11.52
CA LEU A 129 -11.71 -28.26 11.13
C LEU A 129 -11.35 -29.25 12.25
N VAL A 130 -11.34 -28.80 13.51
CA VAL A 130 -11.14 -29.68 14.68
C VAL A 130 -12.28 -30.69 14.79
N ALA A 131 -13.53 -30.26 14.62
CA ALA A 131 -14.68 -31.15 14.64
C ALA A 131 -14.61 -32.20 13.50
N ALA A 132 -14.24 -31.77 12.28
CA ALA A 132 -14.04 -32.67 11.14
C ALA A 132 -12.91 -33.67 11.40
N ALA A 133 -11.81 -33.25 12.00
CA ALA A 133 -10.69 -34.14 12.34
C ALA A 133 -11.11 -35.20 13.38
N ILE A 134 -11.80 -34.82 14.46
CA ILE A 134 -12.28 -35.77 15.47
C ILE A 134 -13.29 -36.74 14.85
N SER A 135 -14.22 -36.25 14.03
CA SER A 135 -15.23 -37.08 13.35
C SER A 135 -14.59 -38.05 12.36
N LEU A 136 -13.61 -37.59 11.57
CA LEU A 136 -12.87 -38.44 10.62
C LEU A 136 -12.03 -39.50 11.36
N CYS A 137 -11.32 -39.13 12.42
CA CYS A 137 -10.58 -40.08 13.25
C CYS A 137 -11.50 -41.14 13.86
N THR A 138 -12.67 -40.73 14.34
CA THR A 138 -13.66 -41.66 14.94
C THR A 138 -14.24 -42.58 13.87
N GLY A 139 -14.59 -42.06 12.70
CA GLY A 139 -15.11 -42.86 11.59
C GLY A 139 -14.07 -43.86 11.05
N LEU A 140 -12.83 -43.43 10.90
CA LEU A 140 -11.72 -44.32 10.53
C LEU A 140 -11.46 -45.37 11.63
N TYR A 141 -11.54 -45.00 12.90
CA TYR A 141 -11.40 -45.97 13.98
C TYR A 141 -12.50 -47.03 13.93
N GLN A 142 -13.76 -46.65 13.67
CA GLN A 142 -14.88 -47.59 13.57
C GLN A 142 -14.78 -48.51 12.33
N ASP A 143 -14.32 -47.98 11.19
CA ASP A 143 -14.21 -48.73 9.94
C ASP A 143 -12.98 -49.65 9.86
N TYR A 144 -11.90 -49.30 10.57
CA TYR A 144 -10.60 -50.01 10.50
C TYR A 144 -10.18 -50.68 11.82
N SER A 145 -10.99 -50.63 12.87
CA SER A 145 -10.72 -51.40 14.10
C SER A 145 -10.77 -52.91 13.83
N ALA A 146 -9.97 -53.66 14.58
CA ALA A 146 -9.91 -55.12 14.49
C ALA A 146 -11.25 -55.79 14.87
N ASP A 147 -12.09 -55.09 15.64
CA ASP A 147 -13.42 -55.54 16.09
C ASP A 147 -14.56 -55.18 15.13
N HIS A 148 -14.24 -54.75 13.90
CA HIS A 148 -15.25 -54.35 12.92
C HIS A 148 -16.09 -55.56 12.43
N ASP A 149 -17.42 -55.48 12.52
CA ASP A 149 -18.33 -56.53 12.03
C ASP A 149 -18.27 -56.60 10.49
N PRO A 150 -17.92 -57.76 9.88
CA PRO A 150 -17.90 -57.93 8.43
C PRO A 150 -19.25 -57.68 7.73
N ARG A 151 -20.35 -57.63 8.48
CA ARG A 151 -21.70 -57.34 7.95
C ARG A 151 -22.00 -55.84 7.87
N GLU A 152 -21.21 -55.00 8.53
CA GLU A 152 -21.38 -53.55 8.51
C GLU A 152 -20.56 -52.92 7.36
N PRO A 153 -21.12 -51.96 6.62
CA PRO A 153 -20.40 -51.26 5.57
C PRO A 153 -19.42 -50.22 6.17
N ARG A 154 -18.19 -50.17 5.62
CA ARG A 154 -17.13 -49.23 6.02
C ARG A 154 -17.33 -47.82 5.47
N ILE A 155 -18.33 -47.12 5.98
CA ILE A 155 -18.75 -45.80 5.49
C ILE A 155 -18.70 -44.72 6.57
N HIS A 156 -18.30 -45.05 7.80
CA HIS A 156 -18.31 -44.10 8.91
C HIS A 156 -17.31 -42.96 8.71
N TRP A 157 -16.21 -43.17 7.97
CA TRP A 157 -15.27 -42.11 7.57
C TRP A 157 -15.91 -41.03 6.69
N ILE A 158 -17.00 -41.34 5.98
CA ILE A 158 -17.67 -40.41 5.05
C ILE A 158 -18.35 -39.27 5.82
N GLU A 159 -18.82 -39.52 7.04
CA GLU A 159 -19.44 -38.50 7.89
C GLU A 159 -18.44 -37.37 8.22
N GLY A 160 -17.23 -37.74 8.67
CA GLY A 160 -16.15 -36.77 8.92
C GLY A 160 -15.65 -36.11 7.64
N PHE A 161 -15.61 -36.85 6.53
CA PHE A 161 -15.22 -36.32 5.23
C PHE A 161 -16.23 -35.29 4.68
N ALA A 162 -17.53 -35.50 4.90
CA ALA A 162 -18.57 -34.57 4.47
C ALA A 162 -18.43 -33.18 5.11
N ILE A 163 -18.07 -33.14 6.40
CA ILE A 163 -17.83 -31.90 7.13
C ILE A 163 -16.57 -31.21 6.58
N PHE A 164 -15.49 -31.95 6.35
CA PHE A 164 -14.28 -31.40 5.74
C PHE A 164 -14.55 -30.79 4.36
N LEU A 165 -15.31 -31.49 3.51
CA LEU A 165 -15.65 -31.02 2.17
C LEU A 165 -16.52 -29.76 2.21
N ALA A 166 -17.49 -29.68 3.13
CA ALA A 166 -18.31 -28.49 3.32
C ALA A 166 -17.46 -27.27 3.68
N VAL A 167 -16.52 -27.42 4.62
CA VAL A 167 -15.58 -26.36 5.02
C VAL A 167 -14.70 -25.94 3.83
N PHE A 168 -14.16 -26.90 3.08
CA PHE A 168 -13.33 -26.64 1.91
C PHE A 168 -14.07 -25.78 0.87
N ILE A 169 -15.32 -26.13 0.54
CA ILE A 169 -16.12 -25.37 -0.42
C ILE A 169 -16.37 -23.94 0.09
N ILE A 170 -16.69 -23.77 1.38
CA ILE A 170 -16.93 -22.44 1.98
C ILE A 170 -15.66 -21.56 1.87
N VAL A 171 -14.48 -22.12 2.15
CA VAL A 171 -13.20 -21.38 2.01
C VAL A 171 -12.98 -20.97 0.56
N VAL A 172 -13.18 -21.87 -0.40
CA VAL A 172 -13.03 -21.57 -1.83
C VAL A 172 -14.00 -20.48 -2.28
N VAL A 173 -15.29 -20.59 -1.93
CA VAL A 173 -16.31 -19.58 -2.28
C VAL A 173 -15.97 -18.23 -1.64
N THR A 174 -15.53 -18.23 -0.38
CA THR A 174 -15.14 -17.01 0.34
C THR A 174 -13.91 -16.37 -0.28
N ALA A 175 -12.88 -17.15 -0.61
CA ALA A 175 -11.68 -16.66 -1.26
C ALA A 175 -11.96 -16.09 -2.66
N VAL A 176 -12.78 -16.79 -3.47
CA VAL A 176 -13.20 -16.33 -4.79
C VAL A 176 -14.05 -15.06 -4.69
N ASN A 177 -14.95 -14.97 -3.72
CA ASN A 177 -15.80 -13.80 -3.53
C ASN A 177 -15.02 -12.58 -3.05
N ASN A 178 -14.01 -12.78 -2.20
CA ASN A 178 -13.12 -11.71 -1.75
C ASN A 178 -12.22 -11.22 -2.89
N TRP A 179 -11.62 -12.13 -3.65
CA TRP A 179 -10.81 -11.77 -4.82
C TRP A 179 -11.58 -10.91 -5.84
N LYS A 180 -12.86 -11.23 -6.08
CA LYS A 180 -13.71 -10.44 -6.98
C LYS A 180 -14.08 -9.05 -6.46
N LYS A 181 -14.04 -8.82 -5.14
CA LYS A 181 -14.27 -7.48 -4.55
C LYS A 181 -13.04 -6.60 -4.65
N ASP A 182 -11.87 -7.21 -4.67
CA ASP A 182 -10.58 -6.52 -4.71
C ASP A 182 -10.20 -6.06 -6.13
N ASP A 183 -10.71 -6.75 -7.17
CA ASP A 183 -10.52 -6.38 -8.58
C ASP A 183 -11.50 -5.30 -9.10
N LEU A 184 -12.39 -4.72 -8.26
CA LEU A 184 -13.43 -3.74 -8.65
C LEU A 184 -13.34 -2.44 -7.84
#